data_AF-A0A9E2I1R4-F1
#
_entry.id   AF-A0A9E2I1R4-F1
#
_cell.length_a   1.000
_cell.length_b   1.000
_cell.length_c   1.000
_cell.angle_alpha   90.00
_cell.angle_beta   90.00
_cell.angle_gamma   90.00
#
_symmetry.space_group_name_H-M   'P 1'
#
loop_
_entity.id
_entity.type
_entity.pdbx_description
1 polymer ?
#
loop_
_entity_poly.entity_id
_entity_poly.type
_entity_poly.pdbx_seq_one_letter_code
_entity_poly.pdbx_strand_id
1 'polypeptide(L)'
;MVRLHDLVKDIGLLGKQLLDFEDQYGILSREFYQAFTDGDLSEFDAYDEYRMEFIEWAALCKTQRKLVKKYRQLSARQPAAARIRQQLAAA
;
A
#
# COMPACT_ATOMS: atom_id res chain seq x y z
N MET A 1 -11.08 18.59 -0.71
CA MET A 1 -11.56 17.51 -1.63
C MET A 1 -10.32 16.76 -2.10
N VAL A 2 -10.23 15.43 -1.91
CA VAL A 2 -9.01 14.66 -2.29
C VAL A 2 -8.95 14.45 -3.80
N ARG A 3 -7.85 14.80 -4.46
CA ARG A 3 -7.67 14.61 -5.90
C ARG A 3 -7.13 13.21 -6.20
N LEU A 4 -7.51 12.64 -7.34
CA LEU A 4 -7.04 11.32 -7.78
C LEU A 4 -5.50 11.28 -7.95
N HIS A 5 -4.91 12.36 -8.43
CA HIS A 5 -3.47 12.48 -8.59
C HIS A 5 -2.72 12.43 -7.25
N ASP A 6 -3.26 13.05 -6.20
CA ASP A 6 -2.66 13.00 -4.86
C ASP A 6 -2.70 11.55 -4.32
N LEU A 7 -3.81 10.83 -4.53
CA LEU A 7 -3.89 9.40 -4.17
C LEU A 7 -2.86 8.54 -4.91
N VAL A 8 -2.60 8.82 -6.20
CA VAL A 8 -1.59 8.07 -6.96
C VAL A 8 -0.20 8.33 -6.37
N LYS A 9 0.12 9.57 -5.98
CA LYS A 9 1.37 9.89 -5.29
C LYS A 9 1.49 9.18 -3.95
N ASP A 10 0.44 9.23 -3.12
CA ASP A 10 0.44 8.58 -1.81
C ASP A 10 0.60 7.06 -1.92
N ILE A 11 -0.10 6.42 -2.87
CA ILE A 11 0.05 4.99 -3.16
C ILE A 11 1.48 4.67 -3.59
N GLY A 12 2.09 5.51 -4.44
CA GLY A 12 3.47 5.33 -4.90
C GLY A 12 4.49 5.50 -3.77
N LEU A 13 4.30 6.46 -2.87
CA LEU A 13 5.19 6.67 -1.72
C LEU A 13 5.15 5.47 -0.76
N LEU A 14 3.95 5.00 -0.41
CA LEU A 14 3.81 3.79 0.41
C LEU A 14 4.37 2.55 -0.28
N GLY A 15 4.21 2.44 -1.61
CA GLY A 15 4.79 1.34 -2.38
C GLY A 15 6.31 1.28 -2.23
N LYS A 16 7.01 2.42 -2.17
CA LYS A 16 8.45 2.46 -1.94
C LYS A 16 8.84 1.99 -0.55
N GLN A 17 8.12 2.44 0.49
CA GLN A 17 8.36 1.97 1.86
C GLN A 17 8.11 0.47 2.03
N LEU A 18 7.09 -0.05 1.32
CA LEU A 18 6.81 -1.47 1.31
C LEU A 18 7.91 -2.29 0.61
N LEU A 19 8.51 -1.75 -0.45
CA LEU A 19 9.64 -2.40 -1.12
C LEU A 19 10.84 -2.59 -0.19
N ASP A 20 11.10 -1.63 0.71
CA ASP A 20 12.21 -1.77 1.68
C ASP A 20 12.03 -3.02 2.56
N PHE A 21 10.81 -3.31 3.01
CA PHE A 21 10.49 -4.54 3.76
C PHE A 21 10.53 -5.79 2.89
N GLU A 22 10.04 -5.71 1.65
CA GLU A 22 10.07 -6.84 0.70
C GLU A 22 11.51 -7.26 0.38
N ASP A 23 12.39 -6.28 0.19
CA ASP A 23 13.82 -6.51 -0.06
C ASP A 23 14.53 -7.05 1.19
N GLN A 24 14.15 -6.60 2.40
CA GLN A 24 14.72 -7.07 3.66
C GLN A 24 14.35 -8.53 3.97
N TYR A 25 13.08 -8.91 3.80
CA TYR A 25 12.56 -10.21 4.22
C TYR A 25 12.37 -11.22 3.08
N GLY A 26 12.50 -10.81 1.83
CA GLY A 26 12.43 -11.69 0.66
C GLY A 26 11.05 -12.23 0.33
N ILE A 27 9.98 -11.59 0.84
CA ILE A 27 8.58 -11.95 0.58
C ILE A 27 7.77 -10.73 0.18
N LEU A 28 6.74 -10.91 -0.65
CA LEU A 28 5.91 -9.78 -1.07
C LEU A 28 5.02 -9.29 0.08
N SER A 29 4.76 -7.98 0.13
CA SER A 29 3.90 -7.35 1.15
C SER A 29 2.49 -7.97 1.22
N ARG A 30 2.00 -8.50 0.09
CA ARG A 30 0.73 -9.22 0.03
C ARG A 30 0.79 -10.55 0.77
N GLU A 31 1.87 -11.31 0.61
CA GLU A 31 2.08 -12.60 1.26
C GLU A 31 2.32 -12.40 2.76
N PHE A 32 3.21 -11.45 3.10
CA PHE A 32 3.43 -11.02 4.49
C PHE A 32 2.11 -10.64 5.18
N TYR A 33 1.31 -9.76 4.58
CA TYR A 33 0.08 -9.29 5.22
C TYR A 33 -0.94 -10.43 5.43
N GLN A 34 -0.96 -11.43 4.54
CA GLN A 34 -1.81 -12.61 4.70
C GLN A 34 -1.33 -13.43 5.90
N ALA A 35 -0.05 -13.82 5.92
CA ALA A 35 0.55 -14.59 7.03
C ALA A 35 0.40 -13.86 8.38
N PHE A 36 0.65 -12.54 8.42
CA PHE A 36 0.48 -11.72 9.62
C PHE A 36 -0.98 -11.71 10.12
N THR A 37 -1.95 -11.67 9.22
CA THR A 37 -3.38 -11.65 9.60
C THR A 37 -3.88 -13.02 10.03
N ASP A 38 -3.34 -14.09 9.42
CA ASP A 38 -3.72 -15.47 9.71
C ASP A 38 -3.06 -16.00 11.01
N GLY A 39 -2.05 -15.29 11.52
CA GLY A 39 -1.30 -15.68 12.70
C GLY A 39 -0.13 -16.62 12.42
N ASP A 40 0.19 -16.86 11.14
CA ASP A 40 1.26 -17.76 10.69
C ASP A 40 2.67 -17.27 11.05
N LEU A 41 2.80 -16.04 11.57
CA LEU A 41 4.05 -15.45 12.04
C LEU A 41 4.23 -15.58 13.57
N SER A 42 3.43 -16.39 14.25
CA SER A 42 3.48 -16.54 15.72
C SER A 42 4.82 -17.08 16.23
N GLU A 43 5.62 -17.75 15.42
CA GLU A 43 6.96 -18.19 15.81
C GLU A 43 7.90 -17.01 16.11
N PHE A 44 7.61 -15.83 15.55
CA PHE A 44 8.39 -14.61 15.75
C PHE A 44 7.90 -13.78 16.95
N ASP A 45 6.80 -14.15 17.60
CA ASP A 45 6.23 -13.40 18.73
C ASP A 45 7.15 -13.31 19.95
N ALA A 46 8.10 -14.23 20.07
CA ALA A 46 9.08 -14.25 21.16
C ALA A 46 10.18 -13.18 21.00
N TYR A 47 10.28 -12.54 19.83
CA TYR A 47 11.35 -11.61 19.47
C TYR A 47 10.78 -10.20 19.36
N ASP A 48 11.05 -9.36 20.37
CA ASP A 48 10.53 -7.99 20.42
C ASP A 48 11.00 -7.11 19.25
N GLU A 49 12.18 -7.41 18.67
CA GLU A 49 12.72 -6.71 17.50
C GLU A 49 11.80 -6.84 16.27
N TYR A 50 11.35 -8.05 15.93
CA TYR A 50 10.49 -8.28 14.76
C TYR A 50 9.05 -7.84 14.98
N ARG A 51 8.58 -7.79 16.23
CA ARG A 51 7.21 -7.38 16.54
C ARG A 51 6.90 -5.97 16.05
N MET A 52 7.78 -5.02 16.33
CA MET A 52 7.55 -3.63 15.93
C MET A 52 7.62 -3.47 14.41
N GLU A 53 8.60 -4.11 13.76
CA GLU A 53 8.74 -4.08 12.30
C GLU A 53 7.52 -4.71 11.59
N PHE A 54 7.03 -5.85 12.08
CA PHE A 54 5.86 -6.50 11.49
C PHE A 54 4.58 -5.70 11.69
N ILE A 55 4.40 -5.06 12.85
CA ILE A 55 3.27 -4.15 13.08
C ILE A 55 3.33 -2.95 12.12
N GLU A 56 4.51 -2.36 11.94
CA GLU A 56 4.71 -1.26 11.00
C GLU A 56 4.39 -1.68 9.56
N TRP A 57 4.99 -2.78 9.10
CA TRP A 57 4.76 -3.31 7.76
C TRP A 57 3.27 -3.62 7.54
N ALA A 58 2.60 -4.24 8.51
CA ALA A 58 1.17 -4.55 8.43
C ALA A 58 0.31 -3.26 8.36
N ALA A 59 0.69 -2.22 9.09
CA ALA A 59 0.01 -0.93 9.05
C ALA A 59 0.17 -0.25 7.68
N LEU A 60 1.36 -0.31 7.07
CA LEU A 60 1.62 0.20 5.73
C LEU A 60 0.80 -0.56 4.68
N CYS A 61 0.81 -1.89 4.72
CA CYS A 61 -0.01 -2.75 3.85
C CYS A 61 -1.50 -2.39 3.94
N LYS A 62 -2.02 -2.26 5.17
CA LYS A 62 -3.43 -1.89 5.41
C LYS A 62 -3.74 -0.50 4.84
N THR A 63 -2.83 0.45 4.99
CA THR A 63 -2.99 1.82 4.49
C THR A 63 -2.96 1.87 2.97
N GLN A 64 -2.00 1.20 2.33
CA GLN A 64 -1.90 1.10 0.88
C GLN A 64 -3.18 0.49 0.29
N ARG A 65 -3.69 -0.61 0.87
CA ARG A 65 -4.96 -1.24 0.46
C ARG A 65 -6.15 -0.27 0.55
N LYS A 66 -6.25 0.53 1.62
CA LYS A 66 -7.30 1.54 1.77
C LYS A 66 -7.19 2.63 0.68
N LEU A 67 -5.99 3.12 0.39
CA LEU A 67 -5.78 4.13 -0.64
C LEU A 67 -6.08 3.60 -2.03
N VAL A 68 -5.63 2.38 -2.37
CA VAL A 68 -5.94 1.72 -3.64
C VAL A 68 -7.46 1.52 -3.78
N LYS A 69 -8.15 1.09 -2.73
CA LYS A 69 -9.62 0.97 -2.74
C LYS A 69 -10.29 2.33 -3.01
N LYS A 70 -9.86 3.39 -2.32
CA LYS A 70 -10.37 4.75 -2.51
C LYS A 70 -10.11 5.27 -3.92
N TYR A 71 -8.90 5.04 -4.45
CA TYR A 71 -8.55 5.38 -5.83
C TYR A 71 -9.45 4.64 -6.82
N ARG A 72 -9.68 3.34 -6.66
CA ARG A 72 -10.58 2.55 -7.53
C ARG A 72 -12.01 3.11 -7.51
N GLN A 73 -12.54 3.44 -6.33
CA GLN A 73 -13.88 4.01 -6.19
C GLN A 73 -14.03 5.36 -6.90
N LEU A 74 -13.02 6.23 -6.78
CA LEU A 74 -13.05 7.56 -7.40
C LEU A 74 -12.76 7.49 -8.91
N SER A 75 -11.88 6.59 -9.34
CA SER A 75 -11.48 6.45 -10.73
C SER A 75 -12.52 5.72 -11.58
N ALA A 76 -13.39 4.91 -10.98
CA ALA A 76 -14.51 4.26 -11.68
C ALA A 76 -15.47 5.26 -12.36
N ARG A 77 -15.47 6.53 -11.93
CA ARG A 77 -16.37 7.57 -12.46
C ARG A 77 -15.96 8.11 -13.83
N GLN A 78 -14.71 7.92 -14.25
CA GLN A 78 -14.20 8.44 -15.53
C GLN A 78 -13.18 7.49 -16.18
N PRO A 79 -13.27 7.26 -17.50
CA PRO A 79 -12.31 6.44 -18.21
C PRO A 79 -10.89 7.02 -18.11
N ALA A 80 -9.88 6.15 -18.12
CA ALA A 80 -8.48 6.54 -17.94
C ALA A 80 -8.03 7.61 -18.96
N ALA A 81 -8.43 7.48 -20.23
CA ALA A 81 -8.11 8.44 -21.27
C ALA A 81 -8.63 9.86 -20.97
N ALA A 82 -9.85 9.99 -20.44
CA ALA A 82 -10.40 11.29 -20.07
C ALA A 82 -9.62 11.94 -18.92
N ARG A 83 -9.22 11.15 -17.93
CA ARG A 83 -8.41 11.61 -16.79
C ARG A 83 -7.01 12.06 -17.22
N ILE A 84 -6.37 11.32 -18.12
CA ILE A 84 -5.07 11.70 -18.69
C ILE A 84 -5.19 13.02 -19.45
N ARG A 85 -6.21 13.19 -20.30
CA ARG A 85 -6.45 14.45 -21.02
C ARG A 85 -6.63 15.64 -20.08
N GLN A 86 -7.39 15.47 -18.99
CA GLN A 86 -7.57 16.53 -17.98
C GLN A 86 -6.23 16.93 -17.34
N GLN A 87 -5.36 15.96 -17.05
CA GLN A 87 -4.05 16.24 -16.47
C GLN A 87 -3.11 16.94 -17.46
N LEU A 88 -3.16 16.57 -18.75
CA LEU A 88 -2.39 17.23 -19.80
C LEU A 88 -2.85 18.66 -20.06
N ALA A 89 -4.16 18.93 -19.98
CA ALA A 89 -4.72 20.28 -20.16
C ALA A 89 -4.49 21.20 -18.96
N ALA A 90 -4.12 20.64 -17.80
CA ALA A 90 -3.85 21.36 -16.55
C ALA A 90 -2.34 21.54 -16.26
N ALA A 91 -1.47 21.06 -17.16
CA ALA A 91 -0.02 21.21 -17.12
C ALA A 91 0.43 22.35 -18.04
#